data_AF-G4U3E1-F1
#
_entry.id   AF-G4U3E1-F1
#
_cell.length_a   1.000
_cell.length_b   1.000
_cell.length_c   1.000
_cell.angle_alpha   90.00
_cell.angle_beta   90.00
_cell.angle_gamma   90.00
#
_symmetry.space_group_name_H-M   'P 1'
#
loop_
_entity.id
_entity.type
_entity.pdbx_description
1 polymer ?
#
loop_
_entity_poly.entity_id
_entity_poly.type
_entity_poly.pdbx_seq_one_letter_code
_entity_poly.pdbx_strand_id
1 'polypeptide(L)'
;MALGFRVLLRFILDQNDKSALTTIQNLFGFGGISFRSGTANCWRYETSSLKKIPLIINYFNKFPLKTKKQNSFNKWCEIYSMMLDGKHLTAEGLETIRQLAKKIN
;
A
#
# COMPACT_ATOMS: atom_id res chain seq x y z
N MET A 1 15.41 -14.59 -18.53
CA MET A 1 15.96 -13.27 -18.13
C MET A 1 15.05 -12.67 -17.08
N ALA A 2 15.60 -12.16 -15.97
CA ALA A 2 14.82 -11.37 -15.01
C ALA A 2 14.60 -9.95 -15.57
N LEU A 3 13.43 -9.36 -15.35
CA LEU A 3 13.07 -8.05 -15.91
C LEU A 3 13.87 -6.87 -15.32
N GLY A 4 14.63 -7.08 -14.23
CA GLY A 4 15.40 -6.03 -13.55
C GLY A 4 14.58 -5.07 -12.69
N PHE A 5 13.27 -5.29 -12.57
CA PHE A 5 12.36 -4.46 -11.77
C PHE A 5 11.81 -5.22 -10.57
N ARG A 6 11.55 -4.48 -9.48
CA ARG A 6 10.82 -4.98 -8.30
C ARG A 6 9.55 -4.15 -8.11
N VAL A 7 8.41 -4.82 -8.02
CA VAL A 7 7.15 -4.18 -7.64
C VAL A 7 7.04 -4.19 -6.11
N LEU A 8 6.79 -3.02 -5.52
CA LEU A 8 6.57 -2.85 -4.08
C LEU A 8 5.18 -2.26 -3.85
N LEU A 9 4.30 -3.06 -3.24
CA LEU A 9 2.98 -2.60 -2.84
C LEU A 9 3.06 -2.05 -1.41
N ARG A 10 2.90 -0.73 -1.25
CA ARG A 10 3.02 -0.04 0.03
C ARG A 10 1.66 0.49 0.49
N PHE A 11 1.41 0.41 1.79
CA PHE A 11 0.37 1.15 2.47
C PHE A 11 1.04 2.17 3.39
N ILE A 12 0.73 3.45 3.19
CA ILE A 12 1.43 4.59 3.80
C ILE A 12 0.41 5.58 4.35
N LEU A 13 0.68 6.08 5.55
CA LEU A 13 -0.03 7.20 6.16
C LEU A 13 1.00 8.19 6.72
N ASP A 14 0.92 9.44 6.29
CA ASP A 14 1.77 10.51 6.78
C ASP A 14 0.96 11.44 7.69
N GLN A 15 1.56 11.82 8.83
CA GLN A 15 0.90 12.72 9.77
C GLN A 15 1.90 13.52 10.60
N ASN A 16 1.53 14.74 11.01
CA ASN A 16 2.34 15.53 11.94
C ASN A 16 2.24 15.04 13.39
N ASP A 17 1.12 14.40 13.73
CA ASP A 17 0.87 13.76 15.01
C ASP A 17 1.26 12.27 14.99
N LYS A 18 2.35 11.95 15.68
CA LYS A 18 2.84 10.57 15.86
C LYS A 18 1.86 9.71 16.65
N SER A 19 1.07 10.28 17.56
CA SER A 19 0.16 9.53 18.42
C SER A 19 -0.97 8.89 17.61
N ALA A 20 -1.55 9.62 16.65
CA ALA A 20 -2.52 9.09 15.70
C ALA A 20 -1.97 7.88 14.91
N LEU A 21 -0.71 7.96 14.44
CA LEU A 21 -0.06 6.85 13.75
C LEU A 21 0.18 5.65 14.67
N THR A 22 0.51 5.91 15.94
CA THR A 22 0.71 4.87 16.96
C THR A 22 -0.59 4.11 17.23
N THR A 23 -1.72 4.82 17.31
CA THR A 23 -3.05 4.21 17.43
C THR A 23 -3.36 3.31 16.23
N ILE A 24 -3.02 3.74 15.01
CA ILE A 24 -3.22 2.94 13.79
C ILE A 24 -2.29 1.71 13.76
N GLN A 25 -1.04 1.86 14.18
CA GLN A 25 -0.11 0.74 14.31
C GLN A 25 -0.65 -0.29 15.32
N ASN A 26 -1.17 0.16 16.46
CA ASN A 26 -1.78 -0.72 17.47
C ASN A 26 -3.05 -1.39 16.96
N LEU A 27 -3.89 -0.68 16.19
CA LEU A 27 -5.09 -1.25 15.55
C LEU A 27 -4.75 -2.40 14.61
N PHE A 28 -3.71 -2.25 13.78
CA PHE A 28 -3.30 -3.31 12.85
C PHE A 28 -2.40 -4.37 13.50
N GLY A 29 -1.66 -4.03 14.55
CA GLY A 29 -0.66 -4.89 15.19
C GLY A 29 0.60 -5.13 14.36
N PHE A 30 0.85 -4.29 13.34
CA PHE A 30 2.04 -4.35 12.48
C PHE A 30 2.30 -3.00 11.81
N GLY A 31 3.40 -2.92 11.04
CA GLY A 31 3.84 -1.71 10.34
C GLY A 31 4.88 -0.94 11.16
N GLY A 32 5.63 -0.08 10.47
CA GLY A 32 6.69 0.73 11.08
C GLY A 32 6.27 2.20 11.15
N ILE A 33 6.71 2.90 12.19
CA ILE A 33 6.60 4.35 12.30
C ILE A 33 8.01 4.94 12.25
N SER A 34 8.24 5.85 11.32
CA SER A 34 9.51 6.56 11.17
C SER A 34 9.30 8.04 10.92
N PHE A 35 10.32 8.85 11.21
CA PHE A 35 10.31 10.25 10.81
C PHE A 35 10.47 10.34 9.28
N ARG A 36 9.69 11.20 8.61
CA ARG A 36 9.75 11.38 7.17
C ARG A 36 10.84 12.39 6.83
N SER A 37 11.96 11.90 6.28
CA SER A 37 13.07 12.75 5.82
C SER A 37 12.59 13.78 4.79
N GLY A 38 13.07 15.03 4.90
CA GLY A 38 12.77 16.09 3.95
C GLY A 38 11.39 16.73 4.09
N THR A 39 10.64 16.41 5.16
CA THR A 39 9.37 17.10 5.48
C THR A 39 9.37 17.45 6.96
N ALA A 40 9.34 18.75 7.28
CA ALA A 40 9.36 19.22 8.66
C ALA A 40 8.14 18.70 9.43
N ASN A 41 8.39 18.19 10.64
CA ASN A 41 7.36 17.67 11.55
C ASN A 41 6.39 16.67 10.90
N CYS A 42 6.91 15.68 10.18
CA CYS A 42 6.10 14.67 9.50
C CYS A 42 6.59 13.27 9.89
N TRP A 43 5.66 12.46 10.40
CA TRP A 43 5.84 11.05 10.70
C TRP A 43 5.15 10.22 9.63
N ARG A 44 5.69 9.02 9.37
CA ARG A 44 5.14 8.06 8.43
C ARG A 44 4.88 6.74 9.14
N TYR A 45 3.65 6.25 9.03
CA TYR A 45 3.35 4.84 9.18
C TYR A 45 3.45 4.17 7.82
N GLU A 46 4.19 3.07 7.73
CA GLU A 46 4.25 2.28 6.49
C GLU A 46 4.33 0.77 6.71
N THR A 47 3.83 0.04 5.72
CA THR A 47 4.04 -1.39 5.58
C THR A 47 4.08 -1.77 4.11
N SER A 48 4.99 -2.67 3.76
CA SER A 48 5.15 -3.25 2.43
C SER A 48 5.11 -4.79 2.46
N SER A 49 4.72 -5.37 3.61
CA SER A 49 4.70 -6.82 3.79
C SER A 49 3.51 -7.43 3.05
N LEU A 50 3.77 -8.11 1.93
CA LEU A 50 2.76 -8.87 1.18
C LEU A 50 1.95 -9.83 2.07
N LYS A 51 2.55 -10.38 3.13
CA LYS A 51 1.88 -11.27 4.10
C LYS A 51 0.86 -10.54 4.98
N LYS A 52 1.02 -9.24 5.21
CA LYS A 52 0.14 -8.43 6.09
C LYS A 52 -0.93 -7.66 5.31
N ILE A 53 -0.74 -7.47 4.00
CA ILE A 53 -1.71 -6.79 3.11
C ILE A 53 -3.13 -7.35 3.19
N PRO A 54 -3.37 -8.69 3.26
CA PRO A 54 -4.73 -9.23 3.44
C PRO A 54 -5.48 -8.67 4.64
N LEU A 55 -4.77 -8.36 5.74
CA LEU A 55 -5.38 -7.80 6.95
C LEU A 55 -5.88 -6.37 6.72
N ILE A 56 -5.11 -5.58 5.95
CA ILE A 56 -5.51 -4.23 5.52
C ILE A 56 -6.72 -4.32 4.59
N ILE A 57 -6.69 -5.25 3.63
CA ILE A 57 -7.78 -5.44 2.68
C ILE A 57 -9.07 -5.81 3.43
N ASN A 58 -8.99 -6.77 4.35
CA ASN A 58 -10.12 -7.18 5.17
C ASN A 58 -10.71 -6.02 6.00
N TYR A 59 -9.86 -5.16 6.57
CA TYR A 59 -10.31 -3.99 7.31
C TYR A 59 -11.13 -3.04 6.42
N PHE A 60 -10.63 -2.67 5.24
CA PHE A 60 -11.34 -1.76 4.33
C PHE A 60 -12.49 -2.40 3.57
N ASN A 61 -12.56 -3.72 3.48
CA ASN A 61 -13.77 -4.41 3.02
C ASN A 61 -14.88 -4.33 4.08
N LYS A 62 -14.54 -4.47 5.37
CA LYS A 62 -15.50 -4.31 6.49
C LYS A 62 -15.88 -2.85 6.74
N PHE A 63 -14.94 -1.94 6.54
CA PHE A 63 -15.11 -0.49 6.73
C PHE A 63 -14.75 0.27 5.45
N PRO A 64 -15.64 0.27 4.44
CA PRO A 64 -15.36 0.87 3.13
C PRO A 64 -14.99 2.34 3.22
N LEU A 65 -14.05 2.73 2.35
CA LEU A 65 -13.70 4.13 2.17
C LEU A 65 -14.86 4.85 1.49
N LYS A 66 -15.27 6.00 2.05
CA LYS A 66 -16.46 6.72 1.56
C LYS A 66 -16.16 7.73 0.44
N THR A 67 -14.90 7.83 0.02
CA THR A 67 -14.44 8.84 -0.95
C THR A 67 -13.92 8.17 -2.22
N LYS A 68 -13.43 8.99 -3.18
CA LYS A 68 -12.72 8.50 -4.37
C LYS A 68 -11.53 7.57 -4.04
N LYS A 69 -11.04 7.57 -2.79
CA LYS A 69 -10.02 6.62 -2.33
C LYS A 69 -10.48 5.16 -2.36
N GLN A 70 -11.77 4.86 -2.36
CA GLN A 70 -12.25 3.49 -2.60
C GLN A 70 -11.80 2.98 -3.97
N ASN A 71 -11.85 3.83 -5.00
CA ASN A 71 -11.40 3.47 -6.34
C ASN A 71 -9.87 3.32 -6.44
N SER A 72 -9.11 4.07 -5.63
CA SER A 72 -7.66 3.87 -5.49
C SER A 72 -7.37 2.54 -4.79
N PHE A 73 -8.10 2.24 -3.72
CA PHE A 73 -7.97 1.00 -2.96
C PHE A 73 -8.33 -0.24 -3.78
N ASN A 74 -9.38 -0.19 -4.60
CA ASN A 74 -9.76 -1.30 -5.48
C ASN A 74 -8.65 -1.65 -6.48
N LYS A 75 -8.03 -0.63 -7.12
CA LYS A 75 -6.89 -0.83 -8.03
C LYS A 75 -5.64 -1.33 -7.28
N TRP A 76 -5.43 -0.85 -6.06
CA TRP A 76 -4.35 -1.33 -5.21
C TRP A 76 -4.54 -2.82 -4.85
N CYS A 77 -5.78 -3.26 -4.58
CA CYS A 77 -6.13 -4.67 -4.39
C CYS A 77 -5.94 -5.49 -5.67
N GLU A 78 -6.27 -4.93 -6.84
CA GLU A 78 -6.03 -5.59 -8.13
C GLU A 78 -4.54 -5.85 -8.37
N ILE A 79 -3.68 -4.85 -8.13
CA ILE A 79 -2.22 -5.02 -8.18
C ILE A 79 -1.76 -6.08 -7.18
N TYR A 80 -2.33 -6.11 -5.97
CA TYR A 80 -2.03 -7.16 -4.99
C TYR A 80 -2.31 -8.56 -5.54
N SER A 81 -3.49 -8.79 -6.12
CA SER A 81 -3.84 -10.07 -6.74
C SER A 81 -2.90 -10.43 -7.88
N MET A 82 -2.55 -9.47 -8.73
CA MET A 82 -1.55 -9.68 -9.80
C MET A 82 -0.17 -10.06 -9.26
N MET A 83 0.22 -9.53 -8.10
CA MET A 83 1.46 -9.90 -7.44
C MET A 83 1.42 -11.33 -6.89
N LEU A 84 0.29 -11.76 -6.32
CA LEU A 84 0.09 -13.14 -5.87
C LEU A 84 0.14 -14.14 -7.02
N ASP A 85 -0.45 -13.77 -8.17
CA ASP A 85 -0.44 -14.58 -9.40
C ASP A 85 0.95 -14.61 -10.09
N GLY A 86 1.96 -13.90 -9.57
CA GLY A 86 3.27 -13.80 -10.20
C GLY A 86 3.31 -12.97 -11.49
N LYS A 87 2.22 -12.29 -11.88
CA LYS A 87 2.13 -11.53 -13.14
C LYS A 87 3.16 -10.41 -13.25
N HIS A 88 3.58 -9.84 -12.12
CA HIS A 88 4.64 -8.85 -12.03
C HIS A 88 6.03 -9.34 -12.51
N LEU A 89 6.21 -10.65 -12.69
CA LEU A 89 7.42 -11.27 -13.23
C LEU A 89 7.41 -11.36 -14.77
N THR A 90 6.29 -11.03 -15.42
CA THR A 90 6.13 -11.01 -16.88
C THR A 90 6.14 -9.58 -17.40
N ALA A 91 6.64 -9.36 -18.61
CA ALA A 91 6.72 -8.01 -19.19
C ALA A 91 5.32 -7.39 -19.36
N GLU A 92 4.36 -8.19 -19.83
CA GLU A 92 2.95 -7.80 -19.98
C GLU A 92 2.33 -7.44 -18.63
N GLY A 93 2.42 -8.34 -17.64
CA GLY A 93 1.83 -8.09 -16.32
C GLY A 93 2.48 -6.91 -15.59
N LEU A 94 3.80 -6.70 -15.75
CA LEU A 94 4.48 -5.52 -15.22
C LEU A 94 3.97 -4.24 -15.87
N GLU A 95 3.73 -4.24 -17.18
CA GLU A 95 3.18 -3.08 -17.88
C GLU A 95 1.74 -2.80 -17.44
N THR A 96 0.90 -3.82 -17.31
CA THR A 96 -0.45 -3.67 -16.75
C THR A 96 -0.41 -3.07 -15.34
N ILE A 97 0.50 -3.54 -14.46
CA ILE A 97 0.68 -2.97 -13.11
C ILE A 97 1.08 -1.50 -13.19
N ARG A 98 1.98 -1.10 -14.11
CA ARG A 98 2.37 0.30 -14.30
C ARG A 98 1.17 1.16 -14.71
N GLN A 99 0.33 0.67 -15.62
CA GLN A 99 -0.85 1.40 -16.08
C GLN A 99 -1.91 1.54 -14.98
N LEU A 100 -2.08 0.51 -14.14
CA LEU A 100 -2.95 0.58 -12.95
C LEU A 100 -2.39 1.57 -11.91
N ALA A 101 -1.08 1.50 -11.62
CA ALA A 101 -0.42 2.35 -10.64
C ALA A 101 -0.55 3.84 -10.97
N LYS A 102 -0.49 4.21 -12.26
CA LYS A 102 -0.74 5.60 -12.71
C LYS A 102 -2.16 6.11 -12.41
N LYS A 103 -3.12 5.21 -12.19
CA LYS A 103 -4.52 5.52 -11.90
C LYS A 103 -4.87 5.45 -10.40
N ILE A 104 -3.87 5.22 -9.55
CA ILE A 104 -4.00 5.31 -8.09
C ILE A 104 -3.71 6.76 -7.69
N ASN A 105 -4.74 7.43 -7.16
CA ASN A 105 -4.69 8.81 -6.65
C ASN A 105 -4.47 8.84 -5.14
#